data_AF-A0ABD5N2N1-F1
#
_entry.id   AF-A0ABD5N2N1-F1
#
_cell.length_a   1.000
_cell.length_b   1.000
_cell.length_c   1.000
_cell.angle_alpha   90.00
_cell.angle_beta   90.00
_cell.angle_gamma   90.00
#
_symmetry.space_group_name_H-M   'P 1'
#
loop_
_entity.id
_entity.type
_entity.pdbx_description
1 polymer ?
#
loop_
_entity_poly.entity_id
_entity_poly.type
_entity_poly.pdbx_seq_one_letter_code
_entity_poly.pdbx_strand_id
1 'polypeptide(L)'
;MNKKLILGAGILIIVSIIFLVLFMPQMGTGDTIKVEKGDTFSVVLPSNPTTGYSWGVDFDFNYVQLTDSGYVTSNPVLVGSSGNETFEFLAVKSGTTEITFSYMRPWESKPPLDIRVFKIIIE
;
A
#
# COMPACT_ATOMS: atom_id res chain seq x y z
N MET A 1 -11.30 8.64 -51.44
CA MET A 1 -11.59 8.77 -49.99
C MET A 1 -11.16 7.47 -49.32
N ASN A 2 -9.92 7.42 -48.84
CA ASN A 2 -9.21 6.18 -48.57
C ASN A 2 -9.37 5.76 -47.10
N LYS A 3 -10.21 4.76 -46.85
CA LYS A 3 -10.50 4.17 -45.52
C LYS A 3 -9.32 3.40 -44.87
N LYS A 4 -8.06 3.67 -45.25
CA LYS A 4 -6.89 2.88 -44.81
C LYS A 4 -6.08 3.49 -43.66
N LEU A 5 -6.49 4.62 -43.07
CA LEU A 5 -5.69 5.33 -42.07
C LEU A 5 -6.04 5.01 -40.60
N ILE A 6 -7.07 4.20 -40.31
CA ILE A 6 -7.57 4.02 -38.93
C ILE A 6 -6.97 2.77 -38.24
N LEU A 7 -6.39 1.80 -38.97
CA LEU A 7 -5.89 0.56 -38.36
C LEU A 7 -4.61 0.75 -37.53
N GLY A 8 -3.70 1.67 -37.91
CA GLY A 8 -2.42 1.85 -37.21
C GLY A 8 -2.54 2.56 -35.85
N ALA A 9 -3.39 3.59 -35.78
CA ALA A 9 -3.63 4.34 -34.55
C ALA A 9 -4.44 3.52 -33.53
N GLY A 10 -5.43 2.75 -33.99
CA GLY A 10 -6.22 1.88 -33.12
C GLY A 10 -5.38 0.81 -32.43
N ILE A 11 -4.45 0.17 -33.16
CA ILE A 11 -3.55 -0.84 -32.60
C ILE A 11 -2.56 -0.24 -31.59
N LEU A 12 -1.96 0.91 -31.89
CA LEU A 12 -1.06 1.62 -30.96
C LEU A 12 -1.77 2.11 -29.70
N ILE A 13 -2.99 2.63 -29.82
CA ILE A 13 -3.81 3.05 -28.68
C ILE A 13 -4.19 1.83 -27.84
N ILE A 14 -4.61 0.73 -28.46
CA ILE A 14 -4.96 -0.50 -27.74
C ILE A 14 -3.74 -1.10 -27.04
N VAL A 15 -2.57 -1.15 -27.69
CA VAL A 15 -1.33 -1.64 -27.06
C VAL A 15 -0.87 -0.74 -25.92
N SER A 16 -0.94 0.58 -26.06
CA SER A 16 -0.61 1.54 -24.99
C SER A 16 -1.61 1.47 -23.83
N ILE A 17 -2.90 1.29 -24.10
CA ILE A 17 -3.92 1.10 -23.06
C ILE A 17 -3.73 -0.24 -22.36
N ILE A 18 -3.47 -1.33 -23.09
CA ILE A 18 -3.17 -2.63 -22.50
C ILE A 18 -1.90 -2.55 -21.65
N PHE A 19 -0.85 -1.87 -22.12
CA PHE A 19 0.35 -1.65 -21.32
C PHE A 19 0.05 -0.80 -20.09
N LEU A 20 -0.75 0.26 -20.20
CA LEU A 20 -1.18 1.07 -19.05
C LEU A 20 -1.99 0.24 -18.04
N VAL A 21 -2.89 -0.64 -18.50
CA VAL A 21 -3.73 -1.50 -17.64
C VAL A 21 -2.93 -2.65 -17.01
N LEU A 22 -1.96 -3.22 -17.73
CA LEU A 22 -1.06 -4.27 -17.21
C LEU A 22 -0.01 -3.73 -16.24
N PHE A 23 0.34 -2.44 -16.34
CA PHE A 23 1.25 -1.75 -15.41
C PHE A 23 0.52 -0.91 -14.36
N MET A 24 -0.81 -0.84 -14.40
CA MET A 24 -1.57 -0.38 -13.25
C MET A 24 -1.33 -1.38 -12.12
N PRO A 25 -0.87 -0.93 -10.93
CA PRO A 25 -0.91 -1.79 -9.76
C PRO A 25 -2.36 -2.25 -9.63
N GLN A 26 -2.57 -3.57 -9.75
CA GLN A 26 -3.86 -4.17 -9.42
C GLN A 26 -4.07 -3.81 -7.96
N MET A 27 -4.92 -2.81 -7.67
CA MET A 27 -5.40 -2.59 -6.32
C MET A 27 -5.99 -3.92 -5.91
N GLY A 28 -5.27 -4.65 -5.05
CA GLY A 28 -5.77 -5.89 -4.49
C GLY A 28 -7.15 -5.61 -3.89
N THR A 29 -7.95 -6.65 -3.71
CA THR A 29 -9.09 -6.57 -2.79
C THR A 29 -8.55 -6.22 -1.40
N GLY A 30 -8.36 -4.93 -1.18
CA GLY A 30 -7.71 -4.38 -0.01
C GLY A 30 -8.65 -4.51 1.16
N ASP A 31 -8.08 -4.91 2.30
CA ASP A 31 -8.80 -4.92 3.54
C ASP A 31 -9.40 -3.52 3.77
N THR A 32 -10.72 -3.46 3.95
CA THR A 32 -11.43 -2.20 4.14
C THR A 32 -11.55 -1.93 5.64
N ILE A 33 -11.08 -0.77 6.06
CA ILE A 33 -11.18 -0.27 7.44
C ILE A 33 -12.19 0.88 7.43
N LYS A 34 -13.18 0.80 8.32
CA LYS A 34 -14.17 1.86 8.53
C LYS A 34 -13.92 2.51 9.90
N VAL A 35 -13.86 3.84 9.93
CA VAL A 35 -13.60 4.63 11.13
C VAL A 35 -14.41 5.93 11.09
N GLU A 36 -14.67 6.53 12.24
CA GLU A 36 -15.24 7.87 12.30
C GLU A 36 -14.12 8.91 12.19
N LYS A 37 -14.44 10.10 11.68
CA LYS A 37 -13.52 11.23 11.75
C LYS A 37 -13.17 11.56 13.22
N GLY A 38 -11.88 11.63 13.51
CA GLY A 38 -11.34 11.91 14.84
C GLY A 38 -10.89 10.66 15.60
N ASP A 39 -11.24 9.46 15.11
CA ASP A 39 -10.81 8.21 15.72
C ASP A 39 -9.39 7.85 15.32
N THR A 40 -8.71 7.11 16.21
CA THR A 40 -7.48 6.42 15.88
C THR A 40 -7.73 4.97 15.48
N PHE A 41 -6.90 4.45 14.58
CA PHE A 41 -6.91 3.05 14.18
C PHE A 41 -5.48 2.55 13.93
N SER A 42 -5.28 1.24 14.02
CA SER A 42 -3.97 0.63 13.82
C SER A 42 -3.97 -0.42 12.71
N VAL A 43 -2.88 -0.45 11.96
CA VAL A 43 -2.56 -1.53 11.02
C VAL A 43 -1.37 -2.29 11.57
N VAL A 44 -1.52 -3.61 11.69
CA VAL A 44 -0.48 -4.52 12.21
C VAL A 44 -0.07 -5.48 11.11
N LEU A 45 1.20 -5.46 10.73
CA LEU A 45 1.74 -6.27 9.64
C LEU A 45 2.86 -7.18 10.14
N PRO A 46 2.89 -8.46 9.72
CA PRO A 46 3.97 -9.37 10.09
C PRO A 46 5.30 -8.84 9.54
N SER A 47 6.35 -8.89 10.36
CA SER A 47 7.69 -8.40 10.01
C SER A 47 8.78 -9.27 10.62
N ASN A 48 9.89 -9.42 9.91
CA ASN A 48 11.10 -10.09 10.41
C ASN A 48 12.33 -9.21 10.17
N PRO A 49 12.65 -8.30 11.11
CA PRO A 49 13.72 -7.32 10.94
C PRO A 49 15.11 -7.95 10.84
N THR A 50 15.29 -9.20 11.30
CA THR A 50 16.58 -9.92 11.18
C THR A 50 16.99 -10.18 9.72
N THR A 51 16.04 -10.09 8.79
CA THR A 51 16.28 -10.23 7.34
C THR A 51 16.64 -8.91 6.67
N GLY A 52 16.61 -7.79 7.39
CA GLY A 52 16.82 -6.44 6.88
C GLY A 52 15.64 -5.83 6.12
N TYR A 53 14.50 -6.54 6.03
CA TYR A 53 13.28 -5.99 5.48
C TYR A 53 12.51 -5.18 6.54
N SER A 54 11.80 -4.15 6.10
CA SER A 54 10.89 -3.34 6.90
C SER A 54 9.70 -2.87 6.06
N TRP A 55 8.61 -2.48 6.71
CA TRP A 55 7.46 -1.88 6.02
C TRP A 55 7.65 -0.37 5.83
N GLY A 56 7.66 0.08 4.58
CA GLY A 56 7.43 1.49 4.23
C GLY A 56 5.93 1.76 4.11
N VAL A 57 5.49 2.99 4.36
CA VAL A 57 4.08 3.37 4.32
C VAL A 57 3.87 4.66 3.51
N ASP A 58 2.84 4.67 2.69
CA ASP A 58 2.39 5.80 1.87
C ASP A 58 0.89 6.02 2.07
N PHE A 59 0.50 7.29 2.26
CA PHE A 59 -0.87 7.68 2.60
C PHE A 59 -1.16 9.16 2.29
N ASP A 60 -2.44 9.50 2.11
CA ASP A 60 -2.86 10.90 1.94
C ASP A 60 -3.05 11.59 3.30
N PHE A 61 -2.14 12.53 3.61
CA PHE A 61 -2.14 13.34 4.83
C PHE A 61 -3.38 14.22 5.01
N ASN A 62 -4.18 14.44 3.94
CA ASN A 62 -5.43 15.18 4.03
C ASN A 62 -6.55 14.36 4.68
N TYR A 63 -6.42 13.02 4.73
CA TYR A 63 -7.43 12.11 5.27
C TYR A 63 -6.97 11.41 6.54
N VAL A 64 -5.69 11.03 6.64
CA VAL A 64 -5.13 10.32 7.79
C VAL A 64 -3.77 10.90 8.19
N GLN A 65 -3.43 10.82 9.48
CA GLN A 65 -2.09 11.17 9.99
C GLN A 65 -1.49 9.98 10.71
N LEU A 66 -0.25 9.61 10.39
CA LEU A 66 0.50 8.61 11.15
C LEU A 66 0.91 9.23 12.51
N THR A 67 0.37 8.71 13.60
CA THR A 67 0.61 9.22 14.96
C THR A 67 1.72 8.46 15.67
N ASP A 68 1.87 7.16 15.39
CA ASP A 68 2.94 6.33 15.93
C ASP A 68 3.27 5.17 14.97
N SER A 69 4.50 4.68 15.04
CA SER A 69 4.89 3.43 14.40
C SER A 69 6.02 2.72 15.14
N GLY A 70 5.97 1.40 15.18
CA GLY A 70 6.95 0.62 15.93
C GLY A 70 6.92 -0.87 15.62
N TYR A 71 7.99 -1.56 16.01
CA TYR A 71 8.10 -3.01 15.89
C TYR A 71 7.88 -3.67 17.26
N VAL A 72 7.01 -4.67 17.30
CA VAL A 72 6.74 -5.50 18.48
C VAL A 72 7.15 -6.94 18.18
N THR A 73 8.07 -7.48 18.96
CA THR A 73 8.48 -8.89 18.90
C THR A 73 7.35 -9.79 19.40
N SER A 74 7.17 -10.96 18.79
CA SER A 74 6.35 -12.01 19.40
C SER A 74 7.02 -12.52 20.69
N ASN A 75 6.26 -12.62 21.79
CA ASN A 75 6.76 -13.18 23.05
C ASN A 75 6.59 -14.70 23.05
N PRO A 76 7.60 -15.49 23.47
CA PRO A 76 8.90 -15.10 24.02
C PRO A 76 9.89 -14.59 22.95
N VAL A 77 10.67 -13.56 23.32
CA VAL A 77 11.72 -12.98 22.47
C VAL A 77 12.88 -13.95 22.33
N LEU A 78 12.89 -14.75 21.27
CA LEU A 78 14.04 -15.53 20.84
C LEU A 78 14.78 -14.75 19.74
N VAL A 79 16.11 -14.86 19.70
CA VAL A 79 16.91 -14.30 18.60
C VAL A 79 16.44 -14.95 17.29
N GLY A 80 15.92 -14.15 16.35
CA GLY A 80 15.35 -14.63 15.08
C GLY A 80 13.82 -14.76 15.04
N SER A 81 13.11 -14.44 16.12
CA SER A 81 11.64 -14.46 16.12
C SER A 81 11.06 -13.45 15.12
N SER A 82 10.08 -13.87 14.34
CA SER A 82 9.19 -12.95 13.62
C SER A 82 8.39 -12.12 14.63
N GLY A 83 8.06 -10.90 14.27
CA GLY A 83 7.21 -10.00 15.06
C GLY A 83 6.24 -9.28 14.15
N ASN A 84 5.74 -8.14 14.60
CA ASN A 84 4.85 -7.30 13.81
C ASN A 84 5.36 -5.85 13.83
N GLU A 85 5.23 -5.16 12.70
CA GLU A 85 5.26 -3.69 12.66
C GLU A 85 3.83 -3.18 12.83
N THR A 86 3.66 -2.19 13.71
CA THR A 86 2.39 -1.54 14.02
C THR A 86 2.46 -0.09 13.57
N PHE A 87 1.38 0.39 12.96
CA PHE A 87 1.22 1.75 12.49
C PHE A 87 -0.09 2.29 13.03
N GLU A 88 -0.05 3.37 13.82
CA GLU A 88 -1.23 4.04 14.36
C GLU A 88 -1.53 5.30 13.54
N PHE A 89 -2.80 5.46 13.17
CA PHE A 89 -3.29 6.57 12.38
C PHE A 89 -4.43 7.29 13.09
N LEU A 90 -4.49 8.61 12.92
CA LEU A 90 -5.65 9.45 13.23
C LEU A 90 -6.41 9.78 11.94
N ALA A 91 -7.72 9.52 11.91
CA ALA A 91 -8.60 9.93 10.81
C ALA A 91 -8.96 11.42 10.92
N VAL A 92 -8.45 12.26 10.01
CA VAL A 92 -8.58 13.73 10.12
C VAL A 92 -9.67 14.34 9.23
N LYS A 93 -10.16 13.61 8.21
CA LYS A 93 -11.18 14.10 7.28
C LYS A 93 -12.07 12.97 6.77
N SER A 94 -13.39 13.17 6.79
CA SER A 94 -14.35 12.23 6.20
C SER A 94 -14.13 12.06 4.70
N GLY A 95 -14.41 10.87 4.19
CA GLY A 95 -14.24 10.49 2.79
C GLY A 95 -13.66 9.09 2.65
N THR A 96 -12.97 8.85 1.54
CA THR A 96 -12.33 7.56 1.28
C THR A 96 -10.91 7.82 0.82
N THR A 97 -9.95 7.10 1.41
CA THR A 97 -8.53 7.14 1.05
C THR A 97 -7.96 5.73 1.07
N GLU A 98 -6.71 5.58 0.68
CA GLU A 98 -5.96 4.34 0.76
C GLU A 98 -4.65 4.54 1.52
N ILE A 99 -4.22 3.48 2.19
CA ILE A 99 -2.89 3.39 2.80
C ILE A 99 -2.17 2.22 2.15
N THR A 100 -0.99 2.48 1.58
CA THR A 100 -0.17 1.47 0.92
C THR A 100 1.07 1.18 1.76
N PHE A 101 1.28 -0.09 2.09
CA PHE A 101 2.46 -0.59 2.78
C PHE A 101 3.32 -1.41 1.81
N SER A 102 4.62 -1.19 1.84
CA SER A 102 5.59 -1.87 0.98
C SER A 102 6.71 -2.50 1.82
N TYR A 103 6.84 -3.83 1.79
CA TYR A 103 7.86 -4.56 2.55
C TYR A 103 9.13 -4.70 1.72
N MET A 104 10.19 -3.99 2.08
CA MET A 104 11.42 -3.92 1.29
C MET A 104 12.68 -3.77 2.14
N ARG A 105 13.85 -3.97 1.53
CA ARG A 105 15.13 -3.55 2.08
C ARG A 105 15.43 -2.14 1.58
N PRO A 106 15.41 -1.10 2.43
CA PRO A 106 15.49 0.28 1.97
C PRO A 106 16.82 0.64 1.29
N TRP A 107 17.87 -0.16 1.48
CA TRP A 107 19.18 0.01 0.83
C TRP A 107 19.37 -0.80 -0.46
N GLU A 108 18.42 -1.65 -0.86
CA GLU A 108 18.50 -2.39 -2.12
C GLU A 108 17.64 -1.73 -3.20
N SER A 109 18.17 -1.59 -4.40
CA SER A 109 17.39 -1.13 -5.58
C SER A 109 16.61 -2.30 -6.19
N LYS A 110 15.70 -2.90 -5.41
CA LYS A 110 14.79 -3.97 -5.84
C LYS A 110 13.34 -3.58 -5.53
N PRO A 111 12.36 -4.13 -6.27
CA PRO A 111 10.95 -3.94 -5.93
C PRO A 111 10.64 -4.48 -4.53
N PRO A 112 9.59 -3.98 -3.86
CA PRO A 112 9.11 -4.54 -2.60
C PRO A 112 8.83 -6.03 -2.74
N LEU A 113 9.17 -6.79 -1.70
CA LEU A 113 8.85 -8.21 -1.62
C LEU A 113 7.35 -8.43 -1.44
N ASP A 114 6.69 -7.50 -0.75
CA ASP A 114 5.26 -7.54 -0.51
C ASP A 114 4.64 -6.13 -0.54
N ILE A 115 3.39 -6.04 -0.98
CA ILE A 115 2.60 -4.81 -0.99
C ILE A 115 1.23 -5.11 -0.38
N ARG A 116 0.78 -4.24 0.53
CA ARG A 116 -0.55 -4.30 1.16
C ARG A 116 -1.23 -2.96 1.00
N VAL A 117 -2.47 -2.97 0.54
CA VAL A 117 -3.27 -1.75 0.35
C VAL A 117 -4.52 -1.87 1.20
N PHE A 118 -4.78 -0.87 2.04
CA PHE A 118 -5.96 -0.79 2.89
C PHE A 118 -6.84 0.36 2.42
N LYS A 119 -8.11 0.06 2.14
CA LYS A 119 -9.10 1.09 1.84
C LYS A 119 -9.65 1.63 3.15
N ILE A 120 -9.51 2.93 3.40
CA ILE A 120 -10.01 3.58 4.60
C ILE A 120 -11.26 4.37 4.24
N ILE A 121 -12.38 4.03 4.87
CA ILE A 121 -13.63 4.78 4.79
C ILE A 121 -13.78 5.53 6.10
N ILE A 122 -13.79 6.86 6.01
CA ILE A 122 -13.89 7.77 7.14
C ILE A 122 -15.26 8.42 7.08
N GLU A 123 -16.13 8.10 8.03
CA GLU A 123 -17.48 8.68 8.14
C GLU A 123 -17.44 10.03 8.89
#